data_AF-A0A0G1HK63-F1
#
_entry.id   AF-A0A0G1HK63-F1
#
_cell.length_a   1.000
_cell.length_b   1.000
_cell.length_c   1.000
_cell.angle_alpha   90.00
_cell.angle_beta   90.00
_cell.angle_gamma   90.00
#
_symmetry.space_group_name_H-M   'P 1'
#
loop_
_entity.id
_entity.type
_entity.pdbx_description
1 polymer ?
#
loop_
_entity_poly.entity_id
_entity_poly.type
_entity_poly.pdbx_seq_one_letter_code
_entity_poly.pdbx_strand_id
1 'polypeptide(L)' 'MTESQSKSCVKCGKPVIVTENGYVHDGGGMYEQVCRNCGWSGGQVGSYQRCPRCGDQTNLIDNHVAS' A
#
# COMPACT_ATOMS: atom_id res chain seq x y z
N MET A 1 -21.30 -19.04 12.04
CA MET A 1 -20.71 -18.68 10.75
C MET A 1 -20.52 -17.17 10.78
N THR A 2 -19.34 -16.69 11.18
CA THR A 2 -19.06 -15.25 11.26
C THR A 2 -18.67 -14.78 9.87
N GLU A 3 -19.57 -14.07 9.20
CA GLU A 3 -19.30 -13.39 7.93
C GLU A 3 -18.22 -12.34 8.16
N SER A 4 -17.01 -12.61 7.69
CA SER A 4 -15.99 -11.59 7.48
C SER A 4 -16.49 -10.63 6.41
N GLN A 5 -17.17 -9.55 6.83
CA GLN A 5 -17.54 -8.45 5.93
C GLN A 5 -16.24 -7.88 5.36
N SER A 6 -15.91 -8.26 4.13
CA SER A 6 -14.82 -7.70 3.36
C SER A 6 -15.18 -6.26 3.02
N LYS A 7 -14.75 -5.33 3.87
CA LYS A 7 -14.81 -3.89 3.55
C LYS A 7 -13.78 -3.63 2.45
N SER A 8 -14.01 -2.65 1.59
CA SER A 8 -13.05 -2.23 0.56
C SER A 8 -12.29 -0.99 1.03
N CYS A 9 -10.98 -0.94 0.80
CA CYS A 9 -10.19 0.25 1.04
C CYS A 9 -10.67 1.40 0.15
N VAL A 10 -10.98 2.54 0.73
CA VAL A 10 -11.46 3.73 -0.01
C VAL A 10 -10.42 4.30 -0.99
N LYS A 11 -9.12 4.02 -0.78
CA LYS A 11 -8.03 4.53 -1.62
C LYS A 11 -7.76 3.65 -2.86
N CYS A 12 -7.87 2.33 -2.73
CA CYS A 12 -7.50 1.39 -3.80
C CYS A 12 -8.60 0.40 -4.22
N GLY A 13 -9.74 0.39 -3.53
CA GLY A 13 -10.88 -0.52 -3.79
C GLY A 13 -10.65 -1.97 -3.38
N LYS A 14 -9.44 -2.36 -2.98
CA LYS A 14 -9.10 -3.74 -2.59
C LYS A 14 -9.72 -4.13 -1.24
N PRO A 15 -10.02 -5.41 -1.01
CA PRO A 15 -10.56 -5.89 0.26
C PRO A 15 -9.61 -5.59 1.43
N VAL A 16 -10.21 -5.26 2.57
CA VAL A 16 -9.57 -5.06 3.87
C VAL A 16 -10.28 -5.93 4.91
N ILE A 17 -9.49 -6.40 5.87
CA ILE A 17 -9.90 -7.09 7.07
C ILE A 17 -10.22 -6.04 8.13
N VAL A 18 -11.36 -6.21 8.78
CA VAL A 18 -11.74 -5.41 9.94
C VAL A 18 -11.13 -6.05 11.19
N THR A 19 -10.33 -5.29 11.92
CA THR A 19 -9.74 -5.68 13.21
C THR A 19 -10.28 -4.77 14.31
N GLU A 20 -10.05 -5.13 15.58
CA GLU A 20 -10.40 -4.29 16.73
C GLU A 20 -9.74 -2.90 16.68
N ASN A 21 -8.59 -2.78 16.01
CA ASN A 21 -7.79 -1.57 15.90
C ASN A 21 -8.00 -0.82 14.56
N GLY A 22 -8.94 -1.25 13.73
CA GLY A 22 -9.25 -0.61 12.45
C GLY A 22 -9.17 -1.56 11.25
N TYR A 23 -8.99 -0.98 10.06
CA TYR A 23 -9.05 -1.69 8.79
C TYR A 23 -7.64 -1.95 8.23
N VAL A 24 -7.30 -3.21 7.97
CA VAL A 24 -5.98 -3.61 7.46
C VAL A 24 -6.13 -4.44 6.18
N HIS A 25 -5.15 -4.39 5.27
CA HIS A 25 -5.14 -5.33 4.15
C HIS A 25 -4.74 -6.73 4.63
N ASP A 26 -5.28 -7.77 3.98
CA ASP A 26 -4.84 -9.15 4.16
C ASP A 26 -3.37 -9.24 3.69
N GLY A 27 -2.43 -9.24 4.64
CA GLY A 27 -0.99 -9.13 4.39
C GLY A 27 -0.23 -8.07 5.21
N GLY A 28 -0.90 -7.27 6.05
CA GLY A 28 -0.26 -6.20 6.84
C GLY A 28 -0.26 -4.84 6.12
N GLY A 29 0.18 -3.78 6.82
CA GLY A 29 0.01 -2.37 6.45
C GLY A 29 0.39 -2.01 5.01
N MET A 30 -0.17 -0.91 4.48
CA MET A 30 0.17 -0.43 3.13
C MET A 30 1.66 -0.06 3.06
N TYR A 31 2.45 -0.98 2.53
CA TYR A 31 3.76 -0.63 1.99
C TYR A 31 3.53 0.08 0.66
N GLU A 32 3.46 1.40 0.70
CA GLU A 32 3.41 2.25 -0.49
C GLU A 32 4.79 2.86 -0.70
N GLN A 33 5.28 2.86 -1.93
CA GLN A 33 6.45 3.61 -2.33
C GLN A 33 6.03 4.78 -3.19
N VAL A 34 6.69 5.91 -2.98
CA VAL A 34 6.43 7.15 -3.71
C VAL A 34 7.73 7.61 -4.35
N CYS A 35 7.69 7.89 -5.65
CA CYS A 35 8.79 8.49 -6.37
C CYS A 35 8.66 10.01 -6.39
N ARG A 36 9.54 10.72 -5.68
CA ARG A 36 9.55 12.19 -5.65
C ARG A 36 9.99 12.83 -6.98
N ASN A 37 10.60 12.07 -7.87
CA ASN A 37 11.04 12.57 -9.17
C ASN A 37 9.89 12.61 -10.20
N CYS A 38 9.08 11.55 -10.30
CA CYS A 38 8.01 11.46 -11.31
C CYS A 38 6.59 11.40 -10.74
N GLY A 39 6.43 11.45 -9.42
CA GLY A 39 5.14 11.40 -8.74
C GLY A 39 4.45 10.03 -8.77
N TRP A 40 5.16 8.96 -9.16
CA TRP A 40 4.61 7.61 -9.11
C TRP A 40 4.36 7.21 -7.65
N SER A 41 3.20 6.61 -7.37
CA SER A 41 2.88 6.01 -6.07
C SER A 41 2.30 4.61 -6.29
N GLY A 42 2.81 3.63 -5.57
CA GLY A 42 2.29 2.27 -5.67
C GLY A 42 2.79 1.39 -4.55
N GLY A 43 2.02 0.36 -4.22
CA GLY A 43 2.35 -0.60 -3.18
C GLY A 43 2.01 -2.00 -3.65
N GLN A 44 3.04 -2.80 -3.92
CA GLN A 44 2.88 -4.23 -4.07
C GLN A 44 4.09 -4.95 -3.46
N VAL A 45 3.82 -6.14 -2.97
CA VAL A 45 4.72 -7.02 -2.23
C VAL A 45 6.08 -7.12 -2.93
N GLY A 46 7.13 -6.70 -2.22
CA GLY A 46 8.48 -6.58 -2.74
C GLY A 46 8.83 -5.12 -3.03
N SER A 47 9.52 -4.47 -2.09
CA SER A 47 10.08 -3.14 -2.22
C SER A 47 10.78 -2.96 -3.57
N TYR A 48 10.22 -2.14 -4.46
CA TYR A 48 10.91 -1.79 -5.69
C TYR A 48 12.21 -1.09 -5.32
N GLN A 49 13.32 -1.55 -5.90
CA GLN A 49 14.63 -0.90 -5.74
C GLN A 49 14.77 0.32 -6.68
N ARG A 50 13.88 0.44 -7.67
CA ARG A 50 13.87 1.49 -8.69
C ARG A 50 12.42 1.81 -9.05
N CYS A 51 12.13 3.08 -9.29
CA CYS A 51 10.80 3.52 -9.71
C CYS A 51 10.43 2.83 -11.03
N PRO A 52 9.32 2.07 -11.10
CA PRO A 52 8.94 1.36 -12.33
C PRO A 52 8.51 2.30 -13.45
N ARG A 53 8.18 3.56 -13.13
CA ARG A 53 7.79 4.57 -14.12
C ARG A 53 8.98 5.31 -14.74
N CYS A 54 9.92 5.80 -13.94
CA CYS A 54 11.02 6.65 -14.43
C CYS A 54 12.42 6.03 -14.26
N GLY A 55 12.54 4.87 -13.61
CA GLY A 55 13.81 4.20 -13.35
C GLY A 55 14.64 4.79 -12.22
N ASP A 56 14.17 5.85 -11.55
CA ASP A 56 14.87 6.52 -10.45
C ASP A 56 14.96 5.62 -9.20
N GLN A 57 16.16 5.49 -8.63
CA GLN A 57 16.47 4.63 -7.48
C GLN A 57 16.71 5.43 -6.20
N THR A 58 16.89 6.75 -6.33
CA THR A 58 17.29 7.64 -5.23
C THR A 58 16.09 8.37 -4.66
N ASN A 59 15.12 8.70 -5.52
CA ASN A 59 13.91 9.42 -5.15
C ASN A 59 12.71 8.50 -4.90
N LEU A 60 12.90 7.18 -4.97
CA LEU A 60 11.88 6.22 -4.57
C LEU A 60 11.98 6.02 -3.06
N ILE A 61 10.99 6.55 -2.34
CA ILE A 61 10.94 6.51 -0.88
C ILE A 61 9.82 5.59 -0.42
N ASP A 62 10.05 4.93 0.71
CA ASP A 62 9.03 4.14 1.37
C ASP A 62 8.09 5.05 2.13
N ASN A 63 6.88 5.19 1.60
CA ASN A 63 5.78 5.86 2.25
C ASN A 63 5.04 4.85 3.12
N HIS A 64 5.62 4.58 4.29
CA HIS A 64 4.95 3.82 5.34
C HIS A 64 3.80 4.67 5.85
N VAL A 65 2.62 4.48 5.27
CA VAL A 65 1.41 5.09 5.79
C VAL A 65 1.00 4.25 7.00
N ALA A 66 1.46 4.67 8.17
CA ALA A 66 0.96 4.14 9.43
C ALA A 66 -0.56 4.33 9.43
N SER A 67 -1.25 3.21 9.62
CA SER A 67 -2.70 3.18 9.86
C SER A 67 -2.97 3.63 11.28
#